data_AF-A0A936XAK3-F1
#
_entry.id   AF-A0A936XAK3-F1
#
_cell.length_a   1.000
_cell.length_b   1.000
_cell.length_c   1.000
_cell.angle_alpha   90.00
_cell.angle_beta   90.00
_cell.angle_gamma   90.00
#
_symmetry.space_group_name_H-M   'P 1'
#
loop_
_entity.id
_entity.type
_entity.pdbx_description
1 polymer ?
#
loop_
_entity_poly.entity_id
_entity_poly.type
_entity_poly.pdbx_seq_one_letter_code
_entity_poly.pdbx_strand_id
1 'polypeptide(L)' 'MRAIHKLGLLSVLVEGGARTLQSFIQASCWDEARVIVNEKELNVPGVTAPILNNAALAGDRHILDDTILYYRPLHG' A
#
# COMPACT_ATOMS: atom_id res chain seq x y z
N MET A 1 2.46 -7.91 14.64
CA MET A 1 3.06 -9.05 13.90
C MET A 1 3.35 -10.29 14.76
N ARG A 2 3.91 -10.21 15.98
CA ARG A 2 4.23 -11.42 16.78
C ARG A 2 3.01 -12.30 17.14
N ALA A 3 1.85 -11.71 17.41
CA ALA A 3 0.64 -12.46 17.76
C ALA A 3 0.11 -13.29 16.58
N ILE A 4 0.05 -12.70 15.38
CA ILE A 4 -0.41 -13.40 14.17
C ILE A 4 0.57 -14.51 13.72
N HIS A 5 1.88 -14.31 13.93
CA HIS A 5 2.87 -15.35 13.64
C HIS A 5 2.69 -16.59 14.52
N LYS A 6 2.31 -16.42 15.79
CA LYS A 6 1.98 -17.54 16.69
C LYS A 6 0.75 -18.33 16.25
N LEU A 7 -0.12 -17.73 15.43
CA LEU A 7 -1.27 -18.39 14.81
C LEU A 7 -0.91 -19.10 13.48
N GLY A 8 0.37 -19.10 13.09
CA GLY A 8 0.84 -19.72 11.84
C GLY A 8 0.49 -18.91 10.59
N LEU A 9 0.06 -17.65 10.72
CA LEU A 9 -0.24 -16.79 9.59
C LEU A 9 1.06 -16.25 8.98
N LEU A 10 1.30 -16.60 7.71
CA LEU A 10 2.54 -16.27 7.00
C LEU A 10 2.47 -14.94 6.24
N SER A 11 1.28 -14.51 5.85
CA SER A 11 1.04 -13.28 5.10
C SER A 11 -0.24 -12.61 5.57
N VAL A 12 -0.25 -11.29 5.63
CA VAL A 12 -1.44 -10.50 5.95
C VAL A 12 -1.60 -9.41 4.91
N LEU A 13 -2.81 -9.32 4.36
CA LEU A 13 -3.23 -8.17 3.56
C LEU A 13 -3.86 -7.15 4.50
N VAL A 14 -3.36 -5.91 4.47
CA VAL A 14 -3.87 -4.81 5.29
C VAL A 14 -4.57 -3.81 4.39
N GLU A 15 -5.85 -3.58 4.67
CA GLU A 15 -6.69 -2.58 4.01
C GLU A 15 -7.29 -1.63 5.05
N GLY A 16 -7.54 -0.38 4.67
CA GLY A 16 -8.13 0.61 5.57
C GLY A 16 -7.98 2.03 5.06
N GLY A 17 -8.46 2.98 5.86
CA GLY A 17 -8.31 4.41 5.55
C GLY A 17 -6.87 4.90 5.67
N ALA A 18 -6.64 6.14 5.20
CA ALA A 18 -5.30 6.72 5.09
C ALA A 18 -4.49 6.66 6.41
N ARG A 19 -5.11 6.96 7.55
CA ARG A 19 -4.46 6.91 8.88
C ARG A 19 -3.97 5.52 9.26
N THR A 20 -4.78 4.49 9.01
CA THR A 20 -4.43 3.10 9.31
C THR A 20 -3.25 2.67 8.45
N LEU A 21 -3.33 2.88 7.13
CA LEU A 21 -2.25 2.50 6.22
C LEU A 21 -0.96 3.27 6.52
N GLN A 22 -1.06 4.57 6.83
CA GLN A 22 0.10 5.38 7.18
C GLN A 22 0.83 4.86 8.43
N SER A 23 0.12 4.31 9.42
CA SER A 23 0.76 3.79 10.63
C SER A 23 1.59 2.53 10.37
N PHE A 24 1.14 1.64 9.48
CA PHE A 24 1.93 0.47 9.03
C PHE A 24 3.16 0.91 8.23
N ILE A 25 3.01 1.90 7.34
CA ILE A 25 4.11 2.46 6.55
C ILE A 25 5.17 3.08 7.47
N GLN A 26 4.76 3.94 8.40
CA GLN A 26 5.67 4.61 9.34
C GLN A 26 6.36 3.61 10.29
N ALA A 27 5.67 2.55 10.69
CA ALA A 27 6.24 1.49 11.51
C ALA A 27 7.15 0.53 10.72
N SER A 28 7.36 0.76 9.40
CA SER A 28 8.11 -0.15 8.51
C SER A 28 7.60 -1.60 8.59
N CYS A 29 6.29 -1.77 8.79
CA CYS A 29 5.63 -3.06 8.98
C CYS A 29 4.92 -3.51 7.69
N TRP A 30 5.64 -3.48 6.57
CA TRP A 30 5.12 -3.86 5.25
C TRP A 30 6.26 -4.29 4.33
N ASP A 31 5.96 -5.20 3.39
CA ASP A 31 6.92 -5.73 2.42
C ASP A 31 6.58 -5.32 0.97
N GLU A 32 5.28 -5.12 0.68
CA GLU A 32 4.75 -4.67 -0.61
C GLU A 32 3.55 -3.75 -0.39
N ALA A 33 3.46 -2.68 -1.17
CA ALA A 33 2.28 -1.82 -1.24
C ALA A 33 1.72 -1.85 -2.65
N ARG A 34 0.40 -2.04 -2.77
CA ARG A 34 -0.34 -1.99 -4.03
C ARG A 34 -1.17 -0.72 -4.06
N VAL A 35 -0.88 0.18 -5.01
CA VAL A 35 -1.61 1.43 -5.19
C VAL A 35 -2.46 1.29 -6.45
N ILE A 36 -3.78 1.33 -6.30
CA ILE A 36 -4.72 1.25 -7.42
C ILE A 36 -5.14 2.67 -7.75
N VAL A 37 -4.85 3.09 -8.99
CA VAL A 37 -5.12 4.45 -9.48
C VAL A 37 -6.09 4.34 -10.64
N ASN A 38 -7.23 5.02 -10.53
CA ASN A 38 -8.15 5.15 -11.65
C ASN A 38 -7.61 6.14 -12.68
N GLU A 39 -7.77 5.85 -13.96
CA GLU A 39 -7.34 6.75 -15.04
C GLU A 39 -8.13 8.05 -15.11
N LYS A 40 -9.35 8.06 -14.56
CA LYS A 40 -10.22 9.24 -14.53
C LYS A 40 -10.02 9.97 -13.22
N GLU A 41 -9.76 11.27 -13.31
CA GLU A 41 -9.72 12.12 -12.13
C GLU A 41 -11.11 12.24 -11.51
N LEU A 42 -11.18 11.97 -10.21
CA LEU A 42 -12.35 12.26 -9.40
C LEU A 42 -12.31 13.75 -9.05
N ASN A 43 -13.03 14.57 -9.83
CA ASN A 43 -13.16 16.02 -9.64
C ASN A 43 -14.03 16.39 -8.42
N VAL A 44 -13.76 15.78 -7.27
CA VAL A 44 -14.50 15.96 -6.02
C VAL A 44 -13.52 16.05 -4.84
N PRO A 45 -13.88 16.74 -3.74
CA PRO A 45 -13.08 16.70 -2.52
C PRO A 45 -12.93 15.27 -1.99
N GLY A 46 -11.71 14.92 -1.61
CA GLY A 46 -11.37 13.58 -1.11
C GLY A 46 -10.43 13.62 0.08
N VAL A 47 -10.04 12.43 0.54
CA VAL A 47 -9.02 12.26 1.58
C VAL A 47 -7.68 11.99 0.90
N THR A 48 -6.62 12.64 1.38
CA THR A 48 -5.25 12.41 0.87
C THR A 48 -4.82 10.95 1.08
N ALA A 49 -4.21 10.37 0.05
CA ALA A 49 -3.63 9.03 0.14
C ALA A 49 -2.45 8.98 1.15
N PRO A 50 -2.15 7.80 1.72
CA PRO A 50 -0.92 7.60 2.50
C PRO A 50 0.33 7.92 1.70
N ILE A 51 1.36 8.44 2.38
CA ILE A 51 2.65 8.73 1.78
C ILE A 51 3.56 7.50 1.95
N LEU A 52 3.99 6.93 0.83
CA LEU A 52 5.03 5.89 0.77
C LEU A 52 6.42 6.54 0.75
N ASN A 53 7.02 6.70 1.92
CA ASN A 53 8.40 7.18 2.02
C ASN A 53 9.38 6.04 1.74
N ASN A 54 10.50 6.36 1.08
CA ASN A 54 11.60 5.43 0.84
C ASN A 54 11.13 4.11 0.17
N ALA A 55 10.35 4.23 -0.90
CA ALA A 55 9.81 3.10 -1.65
C ALA A 55 10.22 3.20 -3.12
N ALA A 56 10.44 2.05 -3.76
CA ALA A 56 10.71 1.95 -5.18
C ALA A 56 9.54 1.26 -5.90
N LEU A 57 9.21 1.78 -7.08
CA LEU A 57 8.29 1.12 -7.99
C LEU A 57 8.95 -0.16 -8.50
N ALA A 58 8.34 -1.30 -8.20
CA ALA A 58 8.79 -2.63 -8.62
C ALA A 58 8.13 -3.07 -9.93
N GLY A 59 7.03 -2.42 -10.32
CA GLY A 59 6.33 -2.65 -11.57
C GLY A 59 4.90 -2.12 -11.51
N ASP A 60 4.18 -2.28 -12.61
CA ASP A 60 2.80 -1.88 -12.74
C ASP A 60 2.00 -2.90 -13.55
N ARG A 61 0.67 -2.82 -13.46
CA ARG A 61 -0.25 -3.60 -14.28
C ARG A 61 -1.49 -2.77 -14.57
N HIS A 62 -1.80 -2.65 -15.85
CA HIS A 62 -3.04 -2.06 -16.32
C HIS A 62 -4.18 -3.10 -16.36
N ILE A 63 -5.34 -2.75 -15.79
CA ILE A 63 -6.53 -3.60 -15.73
C ILE A 63 -7.77 -2.70 -15.90
N LEU A 64 -8.48 -2.86 -17.02
CA LEU A 64 -9.64 -2.02 -17.35
C LEU A 64 -9.27 -0.54 -17.30
N ASP A 65 -9.97 0.27 -16.51
CA ASP A 65 -9.74 1.72 -16.36
C ASP A 65 -8.79 2.04 -15.17
N ASP A 66 -8.09 1.04 -14.62
CA ASP A 66 -7.23 1.19 -13.46
C ASP A 66 -5.78 0.75 -13.75
N THR A 67 -4.84 1.40 -13.07
CA THR A 67 -3.44 0.98 -13.00
C THR A 67 -3.11 0.55 -11.57
N ILE A 68 -2.58 -0.67 -11.43
CA ILE A 68 -2.03 -1.18 -10.16
C ILE A 68 -0.53 -0.96 -10.17
N LEU A 69 -0.04 -0.14 -9.24
CA LEU A 69 1.38 0.09 -9.01
C LEU A 69 1.85 -0.78 -7.84
N TYR A 70 2.95 -1.51 -8.04
CA TYR A 70 3.58 -2.35 -7.01
C TYR A 70 4.81 -1.64 -6.46
N TYR A 71 4.80 -1.31 -5.17
CA TYR A 71 5.91 -0.68 -4.48
C TYR A 71 6.54 -1.63 -3.46
N ARG A 72 7.85 -1.50 -3.26
CA ARG A 72 8.60 -2.15 -2.19
C ARG A 72 9.41 -1.13 -1.39
N PRO A 73 9.60 -1.32 -0.08
CA PRO A 73 10.46 -0.45 0.70
C PRO A 73 11.91 -0.60 0.23
N LEU A 74 12.60 0.51 0.11
CA LEU A 74 14.04 0.55 -0.08
C LEU A 74 14.69 0.29 1.27
N HIS A 75 15.21 -0.92 1.47
CA HIS A 75 16.05 -1.20 2.62
C HIS A 75 17.42 -0.59 2.36
N GLY A 76 17.83 0.34 3.23
CA GLY A 76 19.20 0.86 3.27
C GLY A 76 20.17 -0.12 3.91
#